data_AF-A0A1V5JPE1-F1
#
_entry.id   AF-A0A1V5JPE1-F1
#
_cell.length_a   1.000
_cell.length_b   1.000
_cell.length_c   1.000
_cell.angle_alpha   90.00
_cell.angle_beta   90.00
_cell.angle_gamma   90.00
#
_symmetry.space_group_name_H-M   'P 1'
#
loop_
_entity.id
_entity.type
_entity.pdbx_description
1 polymer ?
#
loop_
_entity_poly.entity_id
_entity_poly.type
_entity_poly.pdbx_seq_one_letter_code
_entity_poly.pdbx_strand_id
1 'polypeptide(L)'
;MSTIDYKLLKGEDLFTYFTQDHPDKELSSLVEMLPLALGDWSEAVRILEELVRDKRELIAVYPEFDNIDTSKMELLGCIPDGLLYLK
;
A
#
# COMPACT_ATOMS: atom_id res chain seq x y z
N MET A 1 -26.50 1.22 -6.12
CA MET A 1 -25.36 1.32 -5.18
C MET A 1 -24.59 2.55 -5.59
N SER A 2 -24.52 3.55 -4.72
CA SER A 2 -23.72 4.75 -4.96
C SER A 2 -22.25 4.33 -4.98
N THR A 3 -21.56 4.60 -6.09
CA THR A 3 -20.12 4.40 -6.17
C THR A 3 -19.46 5.34 -5.18
N ILE A 4 -18.90 4.80 -4.09
CA ILE A 4 -18.11 5.59 -3.16
C ILE A 4 -16.86 6.07 -3.91
N ASP A 5 -16.65 7.38 -3.98
CA ASP A 5 -15.40 7.93 -4.51
C ASP A 5 -14.32 7.86 -3.43
N TYR A 6 -13.56 6.77 -3.45
CA TYR A 6 -12.51 6.51 -2.46
C TYR A 6 -11.43 7.60 -2.41
N LYS A 7 -11.30 8.43 -3.45
CA LYS A 7 -10.37 9.55 -3.47
C LYS A 7 -10.71 10.65 -2.46
N LEU A 8 -11.92 10.62 -1.92
CA LEU A 8 -12.38 11.52 -0.88
C LEU A 8 -12.16 10.95 0.54
N LEU A 9 -11.85 9.66 0.65
CA LEU A 9 -11.56 8.99 1.92
C LEU A 9 -10.13 9.30 2.37
N LYS A 10 -9.91 9.23 3.67
CA LYS A 10 -8.63 9.55 4.33
C LYS A 10 -8.38 8.60 5.48
N GLY A 11 -7.13 8.51 5.92
CA GLY A 11 -6.77 7.80 7.13
C GLY A 11 -7.23 6.35 7.13
N GLU A 12 -7.85 5.98 8.25
CA GLU A 12 -8.43 4.65 8.48
C GLU A 12 -9.62 4.33 7.58
N ASP A 13 -10.41 5.33 7.16
CA ASP A 13 -11.55 5.10 6.26
C ASP A 13 -11.06 4.62 4.88
N LEU A 14 -9.97 5.23 4.38
CA LEU A 14 -9.35 4.82 3.13
C LEU A 14 -8.70 3.44 3.25
N PHE A 15 -8.05 3.17 4.38
CA PHE A 15 -7.48 1.84 4.66
C PHE A 15 -8.55 0.76 4.70
N THR A 16 -9.66 1.01 5.41
CA THR A 16 -10.79 0.08 5.52
C THR A 16 -11.46 -0.15 4.16
N TYR A 17 -11.58 0.89 3.35
CA TYR A 17 -12.11 0.77 1.99
C TYR A 17 -11.33 -0.25 1.15
N PHE A 18 -10.00 -0.18 1.16
CA PHE A 18 -9.16 -1.08 0.36
C PHE A 18 -9.08 -2.50 0.93
N THR A 19 -9.16 -2.66 2.25
CA THR A 19 -8.93 -3.94 2.92
C THR A 19 -10.20 -4.72 3.22
N GLN A 20 -11.34 -4.05 3.38
CA GLN A 20 -12.61 -4.68 3.78
C GLN A 20 -13.73 -4.49 2.76
N ASP A 21 -14.00 -3.25 2.33
CA ASP A 21 -15.20 -2.95 1.53
C ASP A 21 -15.02 -3.29 0.04
N HIS A 22 -13.84 -2.99 -0.50
CA HIS A 22 -13.51 -3.19 -1.92
C HIS A 22 -12.13 -3.84 -2.05
N PRO A 23 -11.96 -5.10 -1.59
CA PRO A 23 -10.70 -5.79 -1.70
C PRO A 23 -10.45 -6.18 -3.15
N ASP A 24 -9.82 -5.27 -3.90
CA ASP A 24 -8.98 -5.70 -5.01
C ASP A 24 -7.89 -6.58 -4.41
N LYS A 25 -7.76 -7.83 -4.86
CA LYS A 25 -6.93 -8.81 -4.16
C LYS A 25 -5.47 -8.38 -4.07
N GLU A 26 -4.95 -7.73 -5.09
CA GLU A 26 -3.54 -7.36 -5.13
C GLU A 26 -3.30 -6.10 -4.29
N LEU A 27 -4.08 -5.05 -4.51
CA LEU A 27 -3.92 -3.82 -3.75
C LEU A 27 -4.29 -3.98 -2.28
N SER A 28 -5.34 -4.74 -1.95
CA SER A 28 -5.73 -5.05 -0.56
C SER A 28 -4.57 -5.68 0.20
N SER A 29 -3.95 -6.72 -0.35
CA SER A 29 -2.83 -7.40 0.32
C SER A 29 -1.63 -6.48 0.52
N LEU A 30 -1.33 -5.58 -0.43
CA LEU A 30 -0.25 -4.61 -0.27
C LEU A 30 -0.59 -3.54 0.79
N VAL A 31 -1.84 -3.08 0.82
CA VAL A 31 -2.32 -2.11 1.82
C VAL A 31 -2.31 -2.72 3.22
N GLU A 32 -2.69 -3.99 3.39
CA GLU A 32 -2.58 -4.69 4.69
C GLU A 32 -1.13 -4.79 5.20
N MET A 33 -0.15 -4.78 4.30
CA MET A 33 1.27 -4.87 4.65
C MET A 33 1.92 -3.52 4.98
N LEU A 34 1.32 -2.39 4.61
CA LEU A 34 1.85 -1.05 4.88
C LEU A 34 2.16 -0.79 6.36
N PRO A 35 1.24 -1.09 7.32
CA PRO A 35 1.51 -0.95 8.74
C PRO A 35 2.65 -1.83 9.23
N LEU A 36 2.81 -3.02 8.65
CA LEU A 36 3.90 -3.95 8.98
C LEU A 36 5.24 -3.41 8.48
N ALA A 37 5.28 -2.89 7.25
CA ALA A 37 6.48 -2.33 6.64
C ALA A 37 7.00 -1.11 7.38
N LEU A 38 6.09 -0.19 7.73
CA LEU A 38 6.45 1.09 8.36
C LEU A 38 6.58 0.99 9.89
N GLY A 39 5.90 0.04 10.53
CA GLY A 39 5.84 -0.08 11.99
C GLY A 39 5.09 1.06 12.68
N ASP A 40 4.52 2.00 11.92
CA ASP A 40 3.75 3.14 12.40
C ASP A 40 2.43 3.25 11.62
N TRP A 41 1.31 3.16 12.34
CA TRP A 41 -0.03 3.22 11.75
C TRP A 41 -0.34 4.59 11.13
N SER A 42 0.08 5.68 11.80
CA SER A 42 -0.19 7.04 11.32
C SER A 42 0.56 7.30 10.01
N GLU A 43 1.79 6.81 9.92
CA GLU A 43 2.58 6.90 8.70
C GLU A 43 2.01 6.02 7.58
N ALA A 44 1.53 4.81 7.91
CA ALA A 44 0.90 3.91 6.94
C ALA A 44 -0.33 4.52 6.28
N VAL A 45 -1.24 5.09 7.07
CA VAL A 45 -2.43 5.74 6.50
C VAL A 45 -2.08 7.03 5.76
N ARG A 46 -1.05 7.76 6.20
CA ARG A 46 -0.54 8.94 5.48
C ARG A 46 0.01 8.55 4.10
N ILE A 47 0.86 7.54 4.01
CA ILE A 47 1.43 7.05 2.74
C ILE A 47 0.31 6.54 1.81
N LEU A 48 -0.69 5.86 2.36
CA LEU A 48 -1.84 5.40 1.57
C LEU A 48 -2.63 6.57 0.94
N GLU A 49 -2.81 7.67 1.67
CA GLU A 49 -3.41 8.89 1.10
C GLU A 49 -2.55 9.49 -0.01
N GLU A 50 -1.23 9.55 0.17
CA GLU A 50 -0.30 10.05 -0.85
C GLU A 50 -0.33 9.19 -2.10
N LEU A 51 -0.40 7.87 -1.94
CA LEU A 51 -0.52 6.93 -3.05
C LEU A 51 -1.75 7.22 -3.91
N VAL A 52 -2.91 7.37 -3.27
CA VAL A 52 -4.18 7.63 -3.98
C VAL A 52 -4.17 9.00 -4.64
N ARG A 53 -3.65 10.02 -3.96
CA ARG A 53 -3.58 11.40 -4.45
C ARG A 53 -2.61 11.54 -5.63
N ASP A 54 -1.42 10.98 -5.49
CA ASP A 54 -0.31 11.15 -6.43
C ASP A 54 -0.28 10.04 -7.50
N LYS A 55 -1.18 9.04 -7.41
CA LYS A 55 -1.27 7.86 -8.29
C LYS A 55 0.02 7.04 -8.32
N ARG A 56 0.63 6.86 -7.14
CA ARG A 56 1.81 5.99 -6.97
C ARG A 56 1.40 4.52 -6.90
N GLU A 57 2.38 3.64 -6.99
CA GLU A 57 2.17 2.19 -6.93
C GLU A 57 2.91 1.59 -5.72
N LEU A 58 2.24 0.71 -4.97
CA LEU A 58 2.90 -0.17 -4.01
C LEU A 58 3.44 -1.38 -4.73
N ILE A 59 4.67 -1.77 -4.41
CA ILE A 59 5.31 -2.95 -4.99
C ILE A 59 5.93 -3.77 -3.86
N ALA A 60 5.43 -4.98 -3.67
CA ALA A 60 6.11 -5.99 -2.87
C ALA A 60 7.16 -6.68 -3.74
N VAL A 61 8.40 -6.74 -3.25
CA VAL A 61 9.49 -7.44 -3.91
C VAL A 61 9.96 -8.56 -3.00
N TYR A 62 9.98 -9.77 -3.55
CA TYR A 62 10.48 -10.97 -2.89
C TYR A 62 11.78 -11.39 -3.58
N PRO A 63 12.96 -11.04 -3.02
CA PRO A 63 14.25 -11.22 -3.70
C PRO A 63 14.57 -12.66 -4.10
N GLU A 64 13.96 -13.64 -3.41
CA GLU A 64 14.13 -15.06 -3.72
C GLU A 64 13.33 -15.53 -4.94
N PHE A 65 12.31 -14.77 -5.36
CA PHE A 65 11.39 -15.15 -6.43
C PHE A 65 11.45 -14.23 -7.64
N ASP A 66 11.77 -12.94 -7.43
CA ASP A 66 11.69 -11.91 -8.46
C ASP A 66 12.98 -11.09 -8.57
N ASN A 67 13.38 -10.76 -9.80
CA ASN A 67 14.48 -9.85 -10.10
C ASN A 67 13.93 -8.51 -10.62
N ILE A 68 13.26 -7.78 -9.73
CA ILE A 68 12.67 -6.47 -10.01
C ILE A 68 13.73 -5.39 -9.80
N ASP A 69 13.90 -4.49 -10.77
CA ASP A 69 14.76 -3.31 -10.63
C ASP A 69 14.13 -2.29 -9.68
N THR A 70 14.60 -2.25 -8.44
CA THR A 70 14.14 -1.32 -7.39
C THR A 70 14.91 -0.01 -7.34
N SER A 71 15.84 0.24 -8.28
CA SER A 71 16.74 1.41 -8.23
C SER A 71 16.05 2.78 -8.27
N LYS A 72 14.79 2.82 -8.77
CA LYS A 72 13.96 4.04 -8.83
C LYS A 72 12.78 4.02 -7.86
N MET A 73 12.76 3.06 -6.93
CA MET A 73 11.67 2.91 -5.97
C MET A 73 12.13 3.35 -4.58
N GLU A 74 11.20 3.86 -3.79
CA GLU A 74 11.41 4.23 -2.40
C GLU A 74 11.10 3.04 -1.50
N LEU A 75 12.06 2.59 -0.69
CA LEU A 75 11.87 1.50 0.27
C LEU A 75 11.03 2.01 1.45
N LEU A 76 9.84 1.43 1.64
CA LEU A 76 8.99 1.72 2.80
C LEU A 76 9.39 0.87 4.01
N GLY A 77 9.75 -0.40 3.80
CA GLY A 77 10.23 -1.27 4.87
C GLY A 77 10.09 -2.76 4.57
N CYS A 78 10.20 -3.57 5.62
CA CYS A 78 10.20 -5.03 5.52
C CYS A 78 8.79 -5.59 5.69
N ILE A 79 8.42 -6.54 4.83
CA ILE A 79 7.18 -7.32 4.93
C ILE A 79 7.54 -8.79 5.14
N PRO A 80 6.58 -9.68 5.49
CA PRO A 80 6.86 -11.11 5.55
C PRO A 80 7.48 -11.59 4.24
N ASP A 81 8.67 -12.18 4.33
CA ASP A 81 9.43 -12.77 3.23
C ASP A 81 9.89 -11.80 2.12
N GLY A 82 9.75 -10.48 2.32
CA GLY A 82 10.07 -9.50 1.27
C GLY A 82 10.24 -8.06 1.76
N LEU A 83 10.24 -7.14 0.79
CA LEU A 83 10.38 -5.71 1.00
C LEU A 83 9.25 -4.98 0.28
N LEU A 84 8.70 -3.93 0.91
CA LEU A 84 7.67 -3.10 0.33
C LEU A 84 8.25 -1.78 -0.15
N TYR A 85 7.91 -1.42 -1.37
CA TYR A 85 8.37 -0.22 -2.04
C TYR A 85 7.21 0.65 -2.53
N LEU A 86 7.52 1.92 -2.73
CA LEU A 86 6.67 2.91 -3.39
C LEU A 86 7.33 3.35 -4.70
N LYS A 87 6.55 3.40 -5.79
CA LYS A 87 7.00 3.76 -7.13
C LYS A 87 6.19 4.92 -7.70
#